data_AF-A0A2E1AM98-F1
#
_entry.id   AF-A0A2E1AM98-F1
#
_cell.length_a   1.000
_cell.length_b   1.000
_cell.length_c   1.000
_cell.angle_alpha   90.00
_cell.angle_beta   90.00
_cell.angle_gamma   90.00
#
_symmetry.space_group_name_H-M   'P 1'
#
loop_
_entity.id
_entity.type
_entity.pdbx_description
1 polymer ?
#
loop_
_entity_poly.entity_id
_entity_poly.type
_entity_poly.pdbx_seq_one_letter_code
_entity_poly.pdbx_strand_id
1 'polypeptide(L)'
;MTIDDLSREVAISPYHLIRSFRDIYNQTPHQYLMGQRIARAKELLRNTDLSITEICVAVGYESLGSFSSLFRKVAGISPSAYRDSSQPTANPHYIPLCVSILHGLEEPQSEDQTRL
;
A
#
# COMPACT_ATOMS: atom_id res chain seq x y z
N MET A 1 -5.12 -9.87 18.36
CA MET A 1 -5.77 -11.11 17.89
C MET A 1 -4.73 -12.21 17.90
N THR A 2 -4.84 -13.11 18.87
CA THR A 2 -3.90 -14.21 19.10
C THR A 2 -4.39 -15.49 18.41
N ILE A 3 -3.52 -16.51 18.33
CA ILE A 3 -3.90 -17.82 17.77
C ILE A 3 -4.99 -18.49 18.63
N ASP A 4 -4.98 -18.26 19.94
CA ASP A 4 -6.00 -18.74 20.88
C ASP A 4 -7.36 -18.08 20.66
N ASP A 5 -7.39 -16.80 20.30
CA ASP A 5 -8.64 -16.12 19.94
C ASP A 5 -9.25 -16.73 18.67
N LEU A 6 -8.42 -16.93 17.65
CA LEU A 6 -8.84 -17.51 16.37
C LEU A 6 -9.26 -18.99 16.52
N SER A 7 -8.56 -19.75 17.36
CA SER A 7 -8.90 -21.14 17.69
C SER A 7 -10.28 -21.26 18.34
N ARG A 8 -10.61 -20.36 19.27
CA ARG A 8 -11.92 -20.30 19.93
C ARG A 8 -13.04 -19.95 18.96
N GLU A 9 -12.80 -19.05 18.03
CA GLU A 9 -13.80 -18.61 17.05
C GLU A 9 -14.10 -19.70 16.00
N VAL A 10 -13.10 -20.49 15.61
CA VAL A 10 -13.24 -21.53 14.58
C VAL A 10 -13.47 -22.93 15.18
N ALA A 11 -13.52 -23.07 16.50
CA ALA A 11 -13.69 -24.33 17.25
C ALA A 11 -12.67 -25.44 16.89
N ILE A 12 -11.44 -25.06 16.55
CA ILE A 12 -10.34 -25.98 16.22
C ILE A 12 -9.18 -25.73 17.20
N SER A 13 -8.55 -26.79 17.71
CA SER A 13 -7.37 -26.67 18.59
C SER A 13 -6.27 -25.80 17.96
N PRO A 14 -5.57 -24.94 18.73
CA PRO A 14 -4.49 -24.08 18.22
C PRO A 14 -3.40 -24.86 17.48
N TYR A 15 -3.09 -26.08 17.96
CA TYR A 15 -2.11 -26.96 17.35
C TYR A 15 -2.53 -27.48 15.97
N HIS A 16 -3.81 -27.84 15.81
CA HIS A 16 -4.36 -28.22 14.51
C HIS A 16 -4.45 -27.02 13.58
N LEU A 17 -4.86 -25.86 14.08
CA LEU A 17 -4.91 -24.62 13.31
C LEU A 17 -3.53 -24.26 12.74
N ILE A 18 -2.48 -24.29 13.57
CA ILE A 18 -1.09 -24.00 13.14
C ILE A 18 -0.59 -25.02 12.11
N ARG A 19 -0.86 -26.31 12.34
CA ARG A 19 -0.42 -27.38 11.42
C ARG A 19 -1.11 -27.25 10.07
N SER A 20 -2.44 -27.14 10.04
CA SER A 20 -3.21 -26.96 8.81
C SER A 20 -2.83 -25.67 8.06
N PHE A 21 -2.55 -24.57 8.79
CA PHE A 21 -2.07 -23.34 8.15
C PHE A 21 -0.71 -23.51 7.48
N ARG A 22 0.21 -24.24 8.12
CA ARG A 22 1.53 -24.52 7.54
C ARG A 22 1.39 -25.41 6.31
N ASP A 23 0.53 -26.42 6.36
CA ASP A 23 0.32 -27.34 5.25
C ASP A 23 -0.32 -26.66 4.02
N ILE A 24 -1.16 -25.64 4.23
CA ILE A 24 -1.85 -24.93 3.13
C ILE A 24 -1.05 -23.70 2.65
N TYR A 25 -0.48 -22.91 3.56
CA TYR A 25 0.08 -21.59 3.26
C TYR A 25 1.60 -21.50 3.43
N ASN A 26 2.25 -22.58 3.90
CA ASN A 26 3.69 -22.67 4.15
C ASN A 26 4.26 -21.55 5.06
N GLN A 27 3.40 -20.93 5.85
CA GLN A 27 3.72 -19.81 6.75
C GLN A 27 2.95 -19.95 8.06
N THR A 28 3.42 -19.28 9.11
CA THR A 28 2.67 -19.27 10.38
C THR A 28 1.43 -18.38 10.26
N PRO A 29 0.33 -18.68 10.99
CA PRO A 29 -0.87 -17.85 10.99
C PRO A 29 -0.59 -16.38 11.30
N HIS A 30 0.35 -16.11 12.20
CA HIS A 30 0.79 -14.76 12.54
C HIS A 30 1.42 -14.04 11.34
N GLN A 31 2.34 -14.68 10.62
CA GLN A 31 2.96 -14.11 9.41
C GLN A 31 1.94 -13.82 8.33
N TYR A 32 0.98 -14.74 8.12
CA TYR A 32 -0.10 -14.54 7.16
C TYR A 32 -0.96 -13.33 7.52
N LEU A 33 -1.40 -13.22 8.78
CA LEU A 33 -2.20 -12.10 9.25
C LEU A 33 -1.46 -10.77 9.14
N MET A 34 -0.15 -10.74 9.42
CA MET A 34 0.67 -9.54 9.21
C MET A 34 0.66 -9.13 7.73
N GLY A 35 0.85 -10.09 6.82
CA GLY A 35 0.77 -9.83 5.38
C GLY A 35 -0.57 -9.25 4.95
N GLN A 36 -1.67 -9.85 5.41
CA GLN A 36 -3.03 -9.38 5.11
C GLN A 36 -3.32 -7.99 5.68
N ARG A 37 -2.85 -7.70 6.90
CA ARG A 37 -3.00 -6.35 7.51
C ARG A 37 -2.24 -5.29 6.72
N ILE A 38 -1.03 -5.60 6.25
CA ILE A 38 -0.28 -4.68 5.40
C ILE A 38 -0.93 -4.51 4.02
N ALA A 39 -1.46 -5.57 3.42
CA ALA A 39 -2.21 -5.47 2.17
C ALA A 39 -3.43 -4.55 2.32
N ARG A 40 -4.20 -4.73 3.39
CA ARG A 40 -5.33 -3.86 3.71
C ARG A 40 -4.91 -2.41 3.99
N ALA A 41 -3.79 -2.21 4.68
CA ALA A 41 -3.25 -0.87 4.92
C ALA A 41 -2.89 -0.16 3.60
N LYS A 42 -2.30 -0.88 2.64
CA LYS A 42 -1.98 -0.35 1.31
C LYS A 42 -3.24 0.06 0.54
N GLU A 43 -4.32 -0.71 0.63
CA GLU A 43 -5.60 -0.34 0.02
C GLU A 43 -6.17 0.94 0.63
N LEU A 44 -6.20 1.04 1.96
CA LEU A 44 -6.70 2.23 2.66
C LEU A 44 -5.85 3.47 2.35
N LEU A 45 -4.52 3.32 2.28
CA LEU A 45 -3.61 4.40 1.94
C LEU A 45 -3.85 4.98 0.53
N ARG A 46 -4.31 4.14 -0.41
CA ARG A 46 -4.57 4.49 -1.81
C ARG A 46 -5.96 5.05 -2.06
N ASN A 47 -6.96 4.50 -1.36
CA ASN A 47 -8.36 4.68 -1.72
C ASN A 47 -9.13 5.56 -0.73
N THR A 48 -8.49 6.03 0.34
CA THR A 48 -9.14 6.82 1.39
C THR A 48 -8.25 7.95 1.89
N ASP A 49 -8.88 9.01 2.40
CA ASP A 49 -8.22 10.16 3.00
C ASP A 49 -7.96 10.01 4.51
N LEU A 50 -8.18 8.80 5.06
CA LEU A 50 -7.95 8.51 6.48
C LEU A 50 -6.51 8.86 6.87
N SER A 51 -6.30 9.43 8.04
CA SER A 51 -4.96 9.65 8.59
C SER A 51 -4.21 8.32 8.76
N ILE A 52 -2.88 8.38 8.76
CA ILE A 52 -2.04 7.18 8.97
C ILE A 52 -2.35 6.54 10.34
N THR A 53 -2.68 7.37 11.34
CA THR A 53 -3.09 6.92 12.67
C THR A 53 -4.41 6.16 12.64
N GLU A 54 -5.42 6.64 11.92
CA GLU A 54 -6.70 5.93 11.76
C GLU A 54 -6.51 4.60 11.02
N ILE A 55 -5.67 4.58 9.98
CA ILE A 55 -5.34 3.34 9.26
C ILE A 55 -4.63 2.35 10.17
N CYS A 56 -3.70 2.80 11.01
CA CYS A 56 -3.00 1.97 12.00
C CYS A 56 -4.00 1.24 12.91
N VAL A 57 -4.98 1.96 13.45
CA VAL A 57 -6.03 1.38 14.29
C VAL A 57 -6.96 0.46 13.48
N ALA A 58 -7.35 0.87 12.27
CA ALA A 58 -8.25 0.11 11.39
C ALA A 58 -7.66 -1.24 10.96
N VAL A 59 -6.34 -1.31 10.74
CA VAL A 59 -5.63 -2.57 10.47
C VAL A 59 -5.19 -3.30 11.74
N GLY A 60 -5.63 -2.81 12.90
CA GLY A 60 -5.55 -3.43 14.22
C GLY A 60 -4.17 -3.42 14.86
N TYR A 61 -3.39 -2.36 14.68
CA TYR A 61 -2.19 -2.07 15.45
C TYR A 61 -2.49 -1.03 16.53
N GLU A 62 -1.95 -1.26 17.73
CA GLU A 62 -2.14 -0.38 18.88
C GLU A 62 -1.21 0.84 18.85
N SER A 63 -0.07 0.75 18.15
CA SER A 63 0.91 1.82 18.07
C SER A 63 1.34 2.11 16.63
N LEU A 64 1.43 3.41 16.33
CA LEU A 64 1.88 3.91 15.04
C LEU A 64 3.33 3.51 14.73
N GLY A 65 4.18 3.44 15.74
CA GLY A 65 5.59 3.06 15.60
C GLY A 65 5.77 1.60 15.17
N SER A 66 5.03 0.68 15.80
CA SER A 66 5.04 -0.75 15.43
C SER A 66 4.50 -0.96 14.02
N PHE A 67 3.37 -0.32 13.71
CA PHE A 67 2.79 -0.35 12.36
C PHE A 67 3.76 0.20 11.32
N SER A 68 4.30 1.40 11.51
CA SER A 68 5.17 2.07 10.53
C SER A 68 6.46 1.29 10.27
N SER A 69 7.05 0.72 11.32
CA SER A 69 8.26 -0.10 11.20
C SER A 69 8.00 -1.38 10.41
N LEU A 70 6.89 -2.07 10.71
CA LEU A 70 6.52 -3.28 10.00
C LEU A 70 6.11 -2.99 8.55
N PHE A 71 5.31 -1.94 8.34
CA PHE A 71 4.90 -1.52 7.01
C PHE A 71 6.12 -1.25 6.15
N ARG A 72 7.10 -0.49 6.66
CA ARG A 72 8.35 -0.24 5.93
C ARG A 72 9.14 -1.51 5.65
N LYS A 73 9.19 -2.45 6.60
CA LYS A 73 9.86 -3.75 6.41
C LYS A 73 9.22 -4.57 5.28
N VAL A 74 7.89 -4.50 5.13
CA VAL A 74 7.14 -5.32 4.16
C VAL A 74 6.96 -4.60 2.81
N ALA A 75 6.75 -3.29 2.82
CA ALA A 75 6.47 -2.46 1.64
C ALA A 75 7.71 -1.73 1.11
N GLY A 76 8.83 -1.74 1.83
CA GLY A 76 10.08 -1.06 1.46
C GLY A 76 10.13 0.43 1.82
N ILE A 77 8.97 1.09 1.94
CA ILE A 77 8.85 2.54 2.21
C ILE A 77 7.87 2.83 3.35
N SER A 78 7.91 4.04 3.90
CA SER A 78 7.01 4.44 4.99
C SER A 78 5.55 4.56 4.50
N PRO A 79 4.54 4.43 5.38
CA PRO A 79 3.14 4.61 5.01
C PRO A 79 2.84 5.96 4.35
N SER A 80 3.46 7.05 4.84
CA SER A 80 3.32 8.40 4.26
C SER A 80 3.87 8.44 2.84
N ALA A 81 5.12 8.01 2.64
CA ALA A 81 5.73 7.98 1.31
C ALA A 81 4.97 7.06 0.34
N TYR A 82 4.38 5.98 0.85
CA TYR A 82 3.51 5.11 0.06
C TYR A 82 2.24 5.83 -0.40
N ARG A 83 1.64 6.67 0.44
CA ARG A 83 0.50 7.51 0.03
C ARG A 83 0.93 8.54 -1.02
N ASP A 84 2.01 9.25 -0.77
CA ASP A 84 2.49 10.31 -1.65
C ASP A 84 2.87 9.79 -3.05
N SER A 85 3.40 8.57 -3.14
CA SER A 85 3.72 7.92 -4.41
C SER A 85 2.52 7.29 -5.13
N SER A 86 1.43 7.03 -4.40
CA SER A 86 0.22 6.41 -4.97
C SER A 86 -0.88 7.40 -5.30
N GLN A 87 -0.82 8.62 -4.78
CA GLN A 87 -1.55 9.72 -5.37
C GLN A 87 -0.95 10.00 -6.75
N PRO A 88 -1.75 9.92 -7.83
CA PRO A 88 -1.37 10.60 -9.06
C PRO A 88 -1.09 12.04 -8.62
N THR A 89 0.12 12.52 -8.85
CA THR A 89 0.47 13.93 -8.64
C THR A 89 -0.73 14.76 -9.05
N ALA A 90 -1.25 15.57 -8.12
CA ALA A 90 -2.47 16.36 -8.28
C ALA A 90 -2.31 17.46 -9.34
N ASN A 91 -1.92 17.07 -10.55
CA ASN A 91 -1.92 17.85 -11.75
C ASN A 91 -2.89 17.17 -12.73
N PRO A 92 -4.20 17.47 -12.62
CA PRO A 92 -5.24 16.90 -13.48
C PRO A 92 -5.12 17.27 -14.96
N HIS A 93 -4.03 17.93 -15.36
CA HIS A 93 -3.77 18.34 -16.73
C HIS A 93 -2.37 17.92 -17.22
N TYR A 94 -2.04 16.63 -17.06
CA TYR A 94 -1.03 16.04 -17.93
C TYR A 94 -1.65 15.82 -19.31
N ILE A 95 -1.70 16.89 -20.11
CA ILE A 95 -1.93 16.73 -21.54
C ILE A 95 -0.63 16.14 -22.10
N PRO A 96 -0.61 14.88 -22.58
CA PRO A 96 0.58 14.36 -23.21
C PRO A 96 0.95 15.25 -24.41
N LEU A 97 2.24 15.46 -24.65
CA LEU A 97 2.73 16.41 -25.67
C LEU A 97 2.05 16.22 -27.05
N CYS A 98 1.72 14.98 -27.41
CA CYS A 98 0.99 14.68 -28.63
C CYS A 98 -0.40 15.32 -28.69
N VAL A 99 -1.13 15.41 -27.57
CA VAL A 99 -2.45 16.01 -27.46
C VAL A 99 -2.35 17.53 -27.42
N SER A 100 -1.29 18.11 -26.84
CA SER A 100 -1.02 19.56 -26.90
C SER A 100 -0.75 20.02 -28.34
N ILE A 101 0.02 19.24 -29.11
CA ILE A 101 0.29 19.49 -30.53
C ILE A 101 -1.00 19.33 -31.36
N LEU A 102 -1.82 18.32 -31.05
CA LEU A 102 -3.07 18.06 -31.78
C LEU A 102 -4.13 19.15 -31.58
N HIS A 103 -4.20 19.74 -30.38
CA HIS A 103 -5.16 20.81 -30.04
C HIS A 103 -4.60 22.23 -30.22
N GLY A 104 -3.37 22.39 -30.72
CA GLY A 104 -2.77 23.69 -31.04
C GLY A 104 -2.50 24.58 -29.83
N LEU A 105 -2.29 23.99 -28.65
CA LEU A 105 -2.03 24.73 -27.41
C LEU A 105 -0.56 25.11 -27.21
N GLU A 106 0.34 24.67 -28.10
CA GLU A 106 1.76 25.04 -28.11
C GLU A 106 2.25 25.13 -29.56
N GLU A 107 2.80 26.29 -29.94
CA GLU A 107 3.42 26.46 -31.27
C GLU A 107 4.76 25.70 -31.29
N PRO A 108 5.04 24.90 -32.35
CA PRO A 108 6.35 24.29 -32.51
C PRO A 108 7.39 25.39 -32.71
N GLN A 109 8.34 25.51 -31.78
CA GLN A 109 9.55 26.31 -31.97
C GLN A 109 10.38 25.65 -33.07
N SER A 110 10.10 26.00 -34.33
CA SER A 110 10.94 25.67 -35.48
C SER A 110 12.03 26.71 -35.67
N GLU A 111 13.21 26.19 -36.03
CA GLU A 111 14.40 26.86 -36.57
C GLU A 111 15.40 27.36 -35.52
N ASP A 112 16.50 26.63 -35.30
CA ASP A 112 17.68 26.61 -36.19
C ASP A 112 18.35 27.98 -36.22
N GLN A 113 19.24 28.21 -35.26
CA GLN A 113 20.37 29.12 -35.49
C GLN A 113 21.50 28.77 -34.54
N THR A 114 22.54 28.10 -35.05
CA THR A 114 23.93 28.60 -35.05
C THR A 114 24.93 27.48 -35.37
N ARG A 115 25.80 27.78 -36.36
CA ARG A 115 27.10 27.17 -36.74
C ARG A 115 27.03 25.96 -37.68
N LEU A 116 27.60 25.98 -38.89
CA LEU A 116 28.70 26.78 -39.44
C LEU A 116 28.58 26.81 -40.98
#